data_AF-A0A1W6BVR7-F1
#
_entry.id   AF-A0A1W6BVR7-F1
#
_cell.length_a   1.000
_cell.length_b   1.000
_cell.length_c   1.000
_cell.angle_alpha   90.00
_cell.angle_beta   90.00
_cell.angle_gamma   90.00
#
_symmetry.space_group_name_H-M   'P 1'
#
loop_
_entity.id
_entity.type
_entity.pdbx_description
1 polymer ?
#
loop_
_entity_poly.entity_id
_entity_poly.type
_entity_poly.pdbx_seq_one_letter_code
_entity_poly.pdbx_strand_id
1 'polypeptide(L)'
;MGMGIFAIAVNTFYKTKDVAVFSAMPSKNVIRKQEDFTLNKNQSLNTDGHFVKFFSDNKQFSLKLNDESLELLKNHFGENDFLNLKDGSTALSGKAGAFVEGWYKDILYKRDFLLADRDHNGRIENDEFLSLKNSVKDRAENQNLIDSYKAVVLREAKSTEGYVSSQVENKALSVEDLLNESIKSDRNFDGQITRLEYAAKGKTDIEGYENWAVQSLNELLSEKNKQEKITLVVDPYNIFWSNPINNTLNQMRSYYEDIGLEKFSQPQSSSQSQSNNMVIYTSDKKNIDEKEELLNELGFD
;
A
#
# COMPACT_ATOMS: atom_id res chain seq x y z
N MET A 1 -0.67 11.39 34.79
CA MET A 1 -0.22 11.35 33.38
C MET A 1 -1.25 12.07 32.54
N GLY A 2 -0.85 12.96 31.62
CA GLY A 2 -1.82 13.59 30.72
C GLY A 2 -2.46 12.55 29.81
N MET A 3 -3.79 12.55 29.69
CA MET A 3 -4.52 11.63 28.81
C MET A 3 -4.09 11.84 27.36
N GLY A 4 -3.73 10.73 26.68
CA GLY A 4 -3.43 10.73 25.25
C GLY A 4 -4.69 10.83 24.40
N ILE A 5 -4.51 10.94 23.08
CA ILE A 5 -5.61 10.92 22.11
C ILE A 5 -6.01 9.47 21.84
N PHE A 6 -7.30 9.18 21.92
CA PHE A 6 -7.86 7.88 21.54
C PHE A 6 -8.50 7.98 20.16
N ALA A 7 -8.00 7.22 19.19
CA ALA A 7 -8.52 7.14 17.85
C ALA A 7 -9.11 5.75 17.59
N ILE A 8 -10.21 5.70 16.84
CA ILE A 8 -10.79 4.43 16.38
C ILE A 8 -11.16 4.51 14.90
N ALA A 9 -10.79 3.49 14.14
CA ALA A 9 -11.19 3.27 12.76
C ALA A 9 -12.18 2.10 12.71
N VAL A 10 -13.46 2.40 12.49
CA VAL A 10 -14.52 1.38 12.47
C VAL A 10 -14.65 0.74 11.08
N ASN A 11 -15.32 -0.40 10.97
CA ASN A 11 -15.49 -1.12 9.70
C ASN A 11 -16.03 -0.27 8.55
N THR A 12 -16.96 0.66 8.81
CA THR A 12 -17.53 1.55 7.79
C THR A 12 -16.50 2.53 7.22
N PHE A 13 -15.42 2.84 7.94
CA PHE A 13 -14.32 3.64 7.43
C PHE A 13 -13.64 2.95 6.25
N TYR A 14 -13.63 1.62 6.24
CA TYR A 14 -13.03 0.81 5.18
C TYR A 14 -14.02 0.35 4.10
N LYS A 15 -15.18 1.00 4.00
CA LYS A 15 -16.24 0.61 3.06
C LYS A 15 -15.80 0.61 1.59
N THR A 16 -14.85 1.47 1.21
CA THR A 16 -14.31 1.58 -0.16
C THR A 16 -13.06 0.74 -0.39
N LYS A 17 -12.71 -0.19 0.51
CA LYS A 17 -11.49 -1.02 0.43
C LYS A 17 -11.29 -1.74 -0.92
N ASP A 18 -12.38 -2.18 -1.55
CA ASP A 18 -12.38 -2.95 -2.80
C ASP A 18 -12.48 -2.07 -4.06
N VAL A 19 -12.51 -0.74 -3.92
CA VAL A 19 -12.54 0.17 -5.07
C VAL A 19 -11.17 0.16 -5.75
N ALA A 20 -11.13 -0.16 -7.05
CA ALA A 20 -9.92 -0.06 -7.86
C ALA A 20 -9.47 1.41 -7.98
N VAL A 21 -8.24 1.69 -7.56
CA VAL A 21 -7.62 3.02 -7.60
C VAL A 21 -6.57 3.16 -8.69
N PHE A 22 -5.97 2.04 -9.10
CA PHE A 22 -5.16 1.97 -10.32
C PHE A 22 -5.52 0.70 -11.09
N SER A 23 -5.37 0.74 -12.41
CA SER A 23 -5.63 -0.43 -13.27
C SER A 23 -4.67 -0.47 -14.44
N ALA A 24 -3.95 -1.58 -14.55
CA ALA A 24 -3.10 -1.92 -15.67
C ALA A 24 -3.87 -1.72 -16.99
N MET A 25 -3.17 -1.23 -18.01
CA MET A 25 -3.77 -1.11 -19.33
C MET A 25 -3.87 -2.49 -20.00
N PRO A 26 -4.90 -2.71 -20.84
CA PRO A 26 -5.01 -3.96 -21.59
C PRO A 26 -3.78 -4.22 -22.47
N SER A 27 -3.25 -5.44 -22.39
CA SER A 27 -2.05 -5.89 -23.10
C SER A 27 -2.28 -7.26 -23.71
N LYS A 28 -1.59 -7.56 -24.82
CA LYS A 28 -1.77 -8.82 -25.54
C LYS A 28 -0.87 -9.90 -24.95
N ASN A 29 -1.45 -11.04 -24.63
CA ASN A 29 -0.71 -12.25 -24.28
C ASN A 29 -0.04 -12.82 -25.54
N VAL A 30 1.24 -12.48 -25.75
CA VAL A 30 2.04 -12.93 -26.90
C VAL A 30 3.17 -13.83 -26.40
N ILE A 31 3.16 -15.08 -26.84
CA ILE A 31 4.26 -16.03 -26.59
C ILE A 31 5.42 -15.69 -27.51
N ARG A 32 6.59 -15.46 -26.92
CA ARG A 32 7.85 -15.15 -27.59
C ARG A 32 8.90 -16.21 -27.28
N LYS A 33 9.95 -16.27 -28.10
CA LYS A 33 11.13 -17.13 -27.95
C LYS A 33 12.36 -16.28 -27.70
N GLN A 34 13.45 -16.93 -27.30
CA GLN A 34 14.71 -16.23 -27.01
C GLN A 34 15.24 -15.46 -28.23
N GLU A 35 15.09 -16.00 -29.45
CA GLU A 35 15.52 -15.32 -30.68
C GLU A 35 14.75 -14.03 -31.00
N ASP A 36 13.59 -13.80 -30.39
CA ASP A 36 12.82 -12.56 -30.58
C ASP A 36 13.44 -11.36 -29.83
N PHE A 37 14.35 -11.62 -28.88
CA PHE A 37 14.94 -10.58 -28.03
C PHE A 37 16.33 -10.19 -28.50
N THR A 38 16.55 -8.88 -28.56
CA THR A 38 17.87 -8.29 -28.75
C THR A 38 18.66 -8.31 -27.43
N LEU A 39 19.92 -8.75 -27.50
CA LEU A 39 20.83 -8.87 -26.35
C LEU A 39 21.55 -7.55 -26.05
N ASN A 40 21.79 -7.26 -24.77
CA ASN A 40 22.55 -6.09 -24.33
C ASN A 40 24.03 -6.41 -24.50
N LYS A 41 24.71 -5.73 -25.43
CA LYS A 41 26.09 -6.08 -25.77
C LYS A 41 27.14 -5.64 -24.74
N ASN A 42 26.84 -4.79 -23.75
CA ASN A 42 27.86 -4.18 -22.88
C ASN A 42 27.37 -3.71 -21.48
N GLN A 43 26.44 -4.41 -20.82
CA GLN A 43 26.03 -4.03 -19.45
C GLN A 43 26.70 -4.91 -18.39
N SER A 44 27.53 -4.29 -17.56
CA SER A 44 28.02 -4.88 -16.32
C SER A 44 26.83 -5.10 -15.37
N LEU A 45 26.63 -6.35 -14.95
CA LEU A 45 25.55 -6.77 -14.04
C LEU A 45 25.79 -6.35 -12.57
N ASN A 46 26.80 -5.53 -12.28
CA ASN A 46 27.08 -5.07 -10.92
C ASN A 46 26.27 -3.81 -10.57
N THR A 47 24.97 -3.96 -10.31
CA THR A 47 24.15 -3.05 -9.48
C THR A 47 22.90 -3.79 -9.00
N ASP A 48 22.37 -3.48 -7.81
CA ASP A 48 21.22 -4.15 -7.16
C ASP A 48 19.96 -4.27 -8.03
N GLY A 49 19.51 -5.50 -8.34
CA GLY A 49 18.28 -5.83 -9.09
C GLY A 49 18.53 -6.51 -10.45
N HIS A 50 17.48 -7.05 -11.06
CA HIS A 50 17.52 -7.87 -12.27
C HIS A 50 16.97 -7.15 -13.50
N PHE A 51 17.73 -7.17 -14.60
CA PHE A 51 17.24 -6.68 -15.89
C PHE A 51 16.19 -7.62 -16.48
N VAL A 52 15.05 -7.03 -16.80
CA VAL A 52 13.91 -7.69 -17.40
C VAL A 52 13.60 -7.06 -18.75
N LYS A 53 13.41 -7.90 -19.77
CA LYS A 53 13.09 -7.47 -21.13
C LYS A 53 11.67 -7.88 -21.49
N PHE A 54 10.90 -6.98 -22.07
CA PHE A 54 9.54 -7.24 -22.50
C PHE A 54 9.22 -6.41 -23.74
N PHE A 55 8.04 -6.60 -24.33
CA PHE A 55 7.58 -5.82 -25.47
C PHE A 55 6.39 -4.97 -25.09
N SER A 56 6.38 -3.71 -25.53
CA SER A 56 5.20 -2.86 -25.56
C SER A 56 4.98 -2.40 -27.00
N ASP A 57 3.81 -2.68 -27.56
CA ASP A 57 3.46 -2.35 -28.96
C ASP A 57 4.54 -2.76 -29.98
N ASN A 58 5.06 -3.99 -29.83
CA ASN A 58 6.14 -4.60 -30.63
C ASN A 58 7.52 -3.91 -30.55
N LYS A 59 7.69 -2.93 -29.67
CA LYS A 59 9.01 -2.40 -29.31
C LYS A 59 9.52 -3.09 -28.05
N GLN A 60 10.77 -3.54 -28.08
CA GLN A 60 11.42 -4.12 -26.91
C GLN A 60 11.83 -3.02 -25.92
N PHE A 61 11.55 -3.25 -24.64
CA PHE A 61 12.01 -2.44 -23.53
C PHE A 61 12.83 -3.30 -22.58
N SER A 62 13.73 -2.65 -21.85
CA SER A 62 14.55 -3.26 -20.80
C SER A 62 14.45 -2.37 -19.58
N LEU A 63 13.96 -2.91 -18.47
CA LEU A 63 13.83 -2.22 -17.19
C LEU A 63 14.42 -3.08 -16.08
N LYS A 64 14.63 -2.47 -14.92
CA LYS A 64 15.15 -3.16 -13.75
C LYS A 64 14.03 -3.47 -12.76
N LEU A 65 13.88 -4.75 -12.40
CA LEU A 65 13.05 -5.17 -11.28
C LEU A 65 13.94 -5.50 -10.09
N ASN A 66 13.49 -5.21 -8.88
CA ASN A 66 14.12 -5.77 -7.69
C ASN A 66 13.76 -7.26 -7.56
N ASP A 67 14.56 -7.96 -6.77
CA ASP A 67 14.48 -9.43 -6.63
C ASP A 67 13.10 -9.86 -6.14
N GLU A 68 12.54 -9.16 -5.16
CA GLU A 68 11.19 -9.41 -4.62
C GLU A 68 10.12 -9.34 -5.72
N SER A 69 10.13 -8.32 -6.59
CA SER A 69 9.13 -8.19 -7.65
C SER A 69 9.30 -9.26 -8.73
N LEU A 70 10.54 -9.63 -9.05
CA LEU A 70 10.79 -10.72 -10.00
C LEU A 70 10.36 -12.09 -9.44
N GLU A 71 10.61 -12.35 -8.16
CA GLU A 71 10.16 -13.57 -7.48
C GLU A 71 8.64 -13.65 -7.41
N LEU A 72 7.97 -12.54 -7.05
CA LEU A 72 6.51 -12.42 -7.07
C LEU A 72 5.92 -12.78 -8.43
N LEU A 73 6.48 -12.25 -9.53
CA LEU A 73 6.05 -12.62 -10.88
C LEU A 73 6.27 -14.11 -11.17
N LYS A 74 7.45 -14.66 -10.85
CA LYS A 74 7.78 -16.07 -11.09
C LYS A 74 6.91 -17.05 -10.29
N ASN A 75 6.50 -16.65 -9.09
CA ASN A 75 5.63 -17.46 -8.24
C ASN A 75 4.18 -17.48 -8.74
N HIS A 76 3.74 -16.43 -9.44
CA HIS A 76 2.38 -16.33 -9.96
C HIS A 76 2.22 -16.89 -11.38
N PHE A 77 3.15 -16.57 -12.28
CA PHE A 77 3.06 -16.95 -13.70
C PHE A 77 3.82 -18.24 -14.02
N GLY A 78 3.53 -18.84 -15.18
CA GLY A 78 4.15 -20.12 -15.56
C GLY A 78 5.61 -19.96 -15.96
N GLU A 79 6.44 -20.99 -15.73
CA GLU A 79 7.87 -20.95 -16.08
C GLU A 79 8.15 -20.58 -17.54
N ASN A 80 7.27 -20.99 -18.46
CA ASN A 80 7.37 -20.68 -19.89
C ASN A 80 7.15 -19.19 -20.23
N ASP A 81 6.63 -18.39 -19.29
CA ASP A 81 6.53 -16.94 -19.42
C ASP A 81 7.86 -16.23 -19.14
N PHE A 82 8.91 -16.96 -18.70
CA PHE A 82 10.23 -16.41 -18.36
C PHE A 82 11.33 -17.10 -19.16
N LEU A 83 12.09 -16.32 -19.93
CA LEU A 83 13.19 -16.81 -20.77
C LEU A 83 14.52 -16.26 -20.28
N ASN A 84 15.41 -17.13 -19.82
CA ASN A 84 16.78 -16.72 -19.50
C ASN A 84 17.55 -16.41 -20.78
N LEU A 85 18.06 -15.18 -20.91
CA LEU A 85 18.82 -14.75 -22.09
C LEU A 85 20.33 -14.92 -21.87
N LYS A 86 21.08 -14.99 -22.98
CA LYS A 86 22.54 -15.20 -22.96
C LYS A 86 23.32 -14.05 -22.32
N ASP A 87 22.72 -12.87 -22.21
CA ASP A 87 23.30 -11.69 -21.54
C ASP A 87 22.98 -11.64 -20.04
N GLY A 88 22.35 -12.68 -19.48
CA GLY A 88 21.99 -12.78 -18.07
C GLY A 88 20.68 -12.08 -17.70
N SER A 89 20.02 -11.39 -18.65
CA SER A 89 18.69 -10.81 -18.42
C SER A 89 17.57 -11.85 -18.52
N THR A 90 16.42 -11.54 -17.92
CA THR A 90 15.20 -12.35 -18.05
C THR A 90 14.25 -11.71 -19.06
N ALA A 91 13.88 -12.42 -20.11
CA ALA A 91 12.83 -12.00 -21.04
C ALA A 91 11.45 -12.46 -20.52
N LEU A 92 10.48 -11.54 -20.51
CA LEU A 92 9.08 -11.84 -20.22
C LEU A 92 8.31 -12.11 -21.50
N SER A 93 7.55 -13.17 -21.46
CA SER A 93 6.70 -13.69 -22.52
C SER A 93 5.30 -13.93 -21.98
N GLY A 94 4.35 -14.16 -22.87
CA GLY A 94 3.03 -14.66 -22.51
C GLY A 94 2.29 -13.78 -21.50
N LYS A 95 1.81 -14.39 -20.42
CA LYS A 95 1.01 -13.69 -19.40
C LYS A 95 1.86 -12.73 -18.56
N ALA A 96 3.05 -13.14 -18.13
CA ALA A 96 3.95 -12.26 -17.37
C ALA A 96 4.34 -11.02 -18.19
N GLY A 97 4.63 -11.20 -19.50
CA GLY A 97 4.92 -10.11 -20.41
C GLY A 97 3.75 -9.13 -20.56
N ALA A 98 2.52 -9.65 -20.75
CA ALA A 98 1.32 -8.83 -20.85
C ALA A 98 1.00 -8.07 -19.57
N PHE A 99 1.18 -8.72 -18.41
CA PHE A 99 0.97 -8.10 -17.09
C PHE A 99 1.91 -6.91 -16.87
N VAL A 100 3.21 -7.11 -17.08
CA VAL A 100 4.22 -6.05 -16.92
C VAL A 100 4.03 -4.95 -17.97
N GLU A 101 3.68 -5.28 -19.23
CA GLU A 101 3.32 -4.29 -20.24
C GLU A 101 2.12 -3.43 -19.79
N GLY A 102 1.10 -4.05 -19.18
CA GLY A 102 -0.10 -3.35 -18.73
C GLY A 102 0.20 -2.31 -17.65
N TRP A 103 1.00 -2.68 -16.64
CA TRP A 103 1.44 -1.73 -15.61
C TRP A 103 2.40 -0.67 -16.13
N TYR A 104 3.32 -1.06 -17.03
CA TYR A 104 4.20 -0.10 -17.70
C TYR A 104 3.40 0.98 -18.45
N LYS A 105 2.38 0.58 -19.23
CA LYS A 105 1.49 1.50 -19.94
C LYS A 105 0.65 2.37 -18.99
N ASP A 106 0.13 1.80 -17.90
CA ASP A 106 -0.57 2.57 -16.86
C ASP A 106 0.32 3.69 -16.29
N ILE A 107 1.57 3.37 -15.94
CA ILE A 107 2.53 4.34 -15.40
C ILE A 107 2.80 5.46 -16.41
N LEU A 108 3.11 5.10 -17.65
CA LEU A 108 3.44 6.09 -18.68
C LEU A 108 2.28 7.01 -19.03
N TYR A 109 1.06 6.46 -19.13
CA TYR A 109 -0.06 7.17 -19.78
C TYR A 109 -1.21 7.54 -18.84
N LYS A 110 -1.53 6.73 -17.83
CA LYS A 110 -2.63 7.05 -16.90
C LYS A 110 -2.12 7.74 -15.63
N ARG A 111 -0.94 7.35 -15.16
CA ARG A 111 -0.23 8.07 -14.07
C ARG A 111 0.55 9.28 -14.58
N ASP A 112 0.47 9.58 -15.87
CA ASP A 112 1.06 10.75 -16.52
C ASP A 112 2.59 10.88 -16.35
N PHE A 113 3.33 9.77 -16.20
CA PHE A 113 4.79 9.84 -16.04
C PHE A 113 5.47 10.61 -17.19
N LEU A 114 5.09 10.34 -18.44
CA LEU A 114 5.67 11.02 -19.61
C LEU A 114 5.41 12.54 -19.63
N LEU A 115 4.29 12.97 -19.06
CA LEU A 115 3.94 14.38 -18.95
C LEU A 115 4.62 15.04 -17.74
N ALA A 116 4.80 14.28 -16.66
CA ALA A 116 5.41 14.72 -15.43
C ALA A 116 6.93 14.88 -15.56
N ASP A 117 7.63 13.95 -16.23
CA ASP A 117 9.06 14.01 -16.56
C ASP A 117 9.32 15.03 -17.67
N ARG A 118 9.33 16.32 -17.29
CA ARG A 118 9.34 17.46 -18.21
C ARG A 118 10.73 17.71 -18.79
N ASP A 119 11.79 17.37 -18.06
CA ASP A 119 13.17 17.47 -18.54
C ASP A 119 13.65 16.20 -19.27
N HIS A 120 12.83 15.14 -19.26
CA HIS A 120 13.07 13.85 -19.93
C HIS A 120 14.31 13.13 -19.42
N ASN A 121 14.63 13.29 -18.14
CA ASN A 121 15.77 12.65 -17.50
C ASN A 121 15.46 11.20 -17.03
N GLY A 122 14.20 10.76 -17.13
CA GLY A 122 13.73 9.43 -16.74
C GLY A 122 13.39 9.29 -15.25
N ARG A 123 13.30 10.41 -14.52
CA ARG A 123 12.94 10.48 -13.10
C ARG A 123 11.99 11.64 -12.86
N ILE A 124 11.06 11.46 -11.93
CA ILE A 124 10.20 12.53 -11.43
C ILE A 124 10.88 13.15 -10.22
N GLU A 125 11.27 14.42 -10.35
CA GLU A 125 12.00 15.16 -9.32
C GLU A 125 11.45 16.58 -9.12
N ASN A 126 11.86 17.24 -8.04
CA ASN A 126 11.51 18.64 -7.74
C ASN A 126 10.01 18.92 -7.77
N ASP A 127 9.48 19.70 -8.70
CA ASP A 127 8.06 20.04 -8.84
C ASP A 127 7.31 19.19 -9.87
N GLU A 128 7.97 18.20 -10.48
CA GLU A 128 7.36 17.29 -11.46
C GLU A 128 6.31 16.35 -10.83
N PHE A 129 6.45 16.04 -9.53
CA PHE A 129 5.49 15.19 -8.81
C PHE A 129 4.06 15.74 -8.84
N LEU A 130 3.89 17.06 -8.98
CA LEU A 130 2.59 17.72 -9.06
C LEU A 130 1.76 17.24 -10.27
N SER A 131 2.43 16.80 -11.33
CA SER A 131 1.80 16.27 -12.54
C SER A 131 1.74 14.74 -12.57
N LEU A 132 2.50 14.04 -11.72
CA LEU A 132 2.47 12.59 -11.61
C LEU A 132 1.21 12.15 -10.85
N LYS A 133 0.34 11.37 -11.49
CA LYS A 133 -0.92 10.87 -10.91
C LYS A 133 -0.73 9.52 -10.20
N ASN A 134 0.05 9.52 -9.11
CA ASN A 134 0.42 8.33 -8.35
C ASN A 134 -0.11 8.33 -6.89
N SER A 135 -1.20 9.04 -6.62
CA SER A 135 -1.81 9.11 -5.29
C SER A 135 -3.30 8.80 -5.32
N VAL A 136 -3.82 8.56 -4.13
CA VAL A 136 -5.21 8.22 -3.86
C VAL A 136 -5.78 9.22 -2.87
N LYS A 137 -7.02 9.63 -3.09
CA LYS A 137 -7.75 10.56 -2.22
C LYS A 137 -9.05 9.95 -1.75
N ASP A 138 -9.27 9.99 -0.45
CA ASP A 138 -10.51 9.58 0.18
C ASP A 138 -11.37 10.81 0.52
N ARG A 139 -12.70 10.67 0.39
CA ARG A 139 -13.65 11.57 1.05
C ARG A 139 -14.27 10.81 2.21
N ALA A 140 -14.02 11.26 3.43
CA ALA A 140 -14.47 10.59 4.64
C ALA A 140 -15.31 11.50 5.54
N GLU A 141 -16.22 10.91 6.31
CA GLU A 141 -17.00 11.57 7.37
C GLU A 141 -16.47 11.23 8.75
N ASN A 142 -15.23 11.62 9.01
CA ASN A 142 -14.59 11.38 10.29
C ASN A 142 -15.09 12.38 11.34
N GLN A 143 -15.21 11.94 12.59
CA GLN A 143 -15.57 12.79 13.72
C GLN A 143 -14.32 13.14 14.52
N ASN A 144 -13.95 14.42 14.52
CA ASN A 144 -12.90 14.95 15.37
C ASN A 144 -13.52 15.49 16.66
N LEU A 145 -13.21 14.82 17.77
CA LEU A 145 -13.74 15.09 19.11
C LEU A 145 -12.60 15.42 20.09
N ILE A 146 -11.47 15.89 19.59
CA ILE A 146 -10.25 16.08 20.38
C ILE A 146 -10.46 17.10 21.50
N ASP A 147 -11.17 18.20 21.23
CA ASP A 147 -11.32 19.29 22.20
C ASP A 147 -12.23 18.92 23.38
N SER A 148 -13.22 18.06 23.16
CA SER A 148 -14.19 17.65 24.19
C SER A 148 -13.81 16.33 24.87
N TYR A 149 -13.24 15.40 24.12
CA TYR A 149 -13.04 14.02 24.58
C TYR A 149 -11.62 13.51 24.36
N LYS A 150 -10.70 14.29 23.79
CA LYS A 150 -9.38 13.78 23.34
C LYS A 150 -9.53 12.57 22.41
N ALA A 151 -10.50 12.62 21.49
CA ALA A 151 -10.86 11.47 20.67
C ALA A 151 -11.00 11.77 19.18
N VAL A 152 -10.75 10.77 18.34
CA VAL A 152 -11.04 10.79 16.90
C VAL A 152 -11.76 9.49 16.51
N VAL A 153 -12.81 9.60 15.71
CA VAL A 153 -13.51 8.44 15.14
C VAL A 153 -13.42 8.54 13.63
N LEU A 154 -12.66 7.64 13.00
CA LEU A 154 -12.67 7.46 11.55
C LEU A 154 -13.90 6.61 11.22
N ARG A 155 -14.94 7.21 10.64
CA ARG A 155 -16.28 6.58 10.57
C ARG A 155 -16.60 5.97 9.24
N GLU A 156 -16.49 6.72 8.16
CA GLU A 156 -16.93 6.25 6.85
C GLU A 156 -16.12 6.89 5.74
N ALA A 157 -15.46 6.09 4.91
CA ALA A 157 -15.01 6.53 3.59
C ALA A 157 -16.20 6.49 2.63
N LYS A 158 -16.68 7.68 2.23
CA LYS A 158 -17.80 7.84 1.29
C LYS A 158 -17.42 7.49 -0.13
N SER A 159 -16.21 7.85 -0.52
CA SER A 159 -15.67 7.60 -1.85
C SER A 159 -14.16 7.61 -1.81
N THR A 160 -13.56 6.89 -2.74
CA THR A 160 -12.12 6.88 -2.98
C THR A 160 -11.88 7.18 -4.46
N GLU A 161 -10.89 8.02 -4.74
CA GLU A 161 -10.46 8.39 -6.09
C GLU A 161 -8.97 8.08 -6.23
N GLY A 162 -8.60 7.29 -7.25
CA GLY A 162 -7.21 7.08 -7.65
C GLY A 162 -6.76 8.05 -8.73
N TYR A 163 -5.53 7.90 -9.23
CA TYR A 163 -4.94 8.81 -10.23
C TYR A 163 -4.94 10.29 -9.82
N VAL A 164 -4.78 10.56 -8.52
CA VAL A 164 -4.62 11.91 -7.99
C VAL A 164 -3.15 12.30 -8.05
N SER A 165 -2.87 13.59 -8.29
CA SER A 165 -1.51 14.14 -8.25
C SER A 165 -0.76 13.70 -6.98
N SER A 166 0.51 13.34 -7.17
CA SER A 166 1.37 12.85 -6.12
C SER A 166 1.49 13.85 -4.99
N GLN A 167 1.52 13.35 -3.75
CA GLN A 167 1.82 14.15 -2.56
C GLN A 167 3.26 13.93 -2.07
N VAL A 168 4.04 13.10 -2.76
CA VAL A 168 5.41 12.79 -2.37
C VAL A 168 6.34 13.89 -2.87
N GLU A 169 6.71 14.78 -1.96
CA GLU A 169 7.76 15.77 -2.16
C GLU A 169 9.13 15.11 -1.92
N ASN A 170 10.10 15.38 -2.79
CA ASN A 170 11.54 15.13 -2.58
C ASN A 170 12.10 13.71 -2.78
N LYS A 171 11.30 12.69 -3.15
CA LYS A 171 11.85 11.39 -3.58
C LYS A 171 11.85 11.33 -5.11
N ALA A 172 13.04 11.21 -5.71
CA ALA A 172 13.17 10.91 -7.13
C ALA A 172 12.50 9.55 -7.44
N LEU A 173 11.53 9.54 -8.36
CA LEU A 173 10.81 8.32 -8.76
C LEU A 173 11.08 7.99 -10.22
N SER A 174 11.62 6.81 -10.49
CA SER A 174 11.77 6.29 -11.85
C SER A 174 10.58 5.45 -12.28
N VAL A 175 10.50 5.12 -13.57
CA VAL A 175 9.52 4.14 -14.08
C VAL A 175 9.74 2.78 -13.42
N GLU A 176 11.00 2.39 -13.21
CA GLU A 176 11.35 1.16 -12.49
C GLU A 176 10.78 1.15 -11.07
N ASP A 177 10.90 2.24 -10.31
CA ASP A 177 10.36 2.32 -8.95
C ASP A 177 8.85 2.12 -8.94
N LEU A 178 8.13 2.85 -9.80
CA LEU A 178 6.67 2.76 -9.91
C LEU A 178 6.19 1.39 -10.40
N LEU A 179 6.96 0.75 -11.27
CA LEU A 179 6.66 -0.59 -11.77
C LEU A 179 6.83 -1.64 -10.67
N ASN A 180 7.93 -1.58 -9.92
CA ASN A 180 8.15 -2.45 -8.78
C ASN A 180 7.06 -2.25 -7.70
N GLU A 181 6.69 -1.00 -7.40
CA GLU A 181 5.61 -0.70 -6.47
C GLU A 181 4.25 -1.24 -6.95
N SER A 182 3.96 -1.14 -8.25
CA SER A 182 2.71 -1.63 -8.84
C SER A 182 2.63 -3.16 -8.80
N ILE A 183 3.72 -3.86 -9.15
CA ILE A 183 3.78 -5.34 -9.07
C ILE A 183 3.57 -5.82 -7.64
N LYS A 184 4.19 -5.16 -6.66
CA LYS A 184 4.02 -5.53 -5.25
C LYS A 184 2.61 -5.25 -4.74
N SER A 185 2.02 -4.13 -5.16
CA SER A 185 0.71 -3.70 -4.67
C SER A 185 -0.44 -4.50 -5.30
N ASP A 186 -0.33 -4.91 -6.56
CA ASP A 186 -1.28 -5.80 -7.25
C ASP A 186 -1.07 -7.25 -6.77
N ARG A 187 -1.46 -7.51 -5.52
CA ARG A 187 -1.12 -8.75 -4.78
C ARG A 187 -1.79 -9.99 -5.37
N ASN A 188 -2.94 -9.82 -6.00
CA ASN A 188 -3.68 -10.91 -6.62
C ASN A 188 -3.39 -11.04 -8.13
N PHE A 189 -2.56 -10.14 -8.70
CA PHE A 189 -2.16 -10.07 -10.10
C PHE A 189 -3.35 -10.00 -11.07
N ASP A 190 -4.44 -9.35 -10.66
CA ASP A 190 -5.64 -9.21 -11.49
C ASP A 190 -5.60 -7.96 -12.40
N GLY A 191 -4.53 -7.17 -12.30
CA GLY A 191 -4.34 -5.93 -13.07
C GLY A 191 -5.07 -4.74 -12.46
N GLN A 192 -5.58 -4.85 -11.24
CA GLN A 192 -6.20 -3.77 -10.48
C GLN A 192 -5.52 -3.67 -9.12
N ILE A 193 -5.24 -2.44 -8.70
CA ILE A 193 -4.84 -2.16 -7.32
C ILE A 193 -6.05 -1.55 -6.63
N THR A 194 -6.60 -2.25 -5.66
CA THR A 194 -7.70 -1.75 -4.81
C THR A 194 -7.19 -0.72 -3.81
N ARG A 195 -8.11 0.04 -3.19
CA ARG A 195 -7.76 1.02 -2.15
C ARG A 195 -7.01 0.39 -0.97
N LEU A 196 -7.39 -0.84 -0.59
CA LEU A 196 -6.73 -1.58 0.49
C LEU A 196 -5.32 -2.02 0.09
N GLU A 197 -5.17 -2.58 -1.10
CA GLU A 197 -3.87 -2.99 -1.64
C GLU A 197 -2.90 -1.80 -1.78
N TYR A 198 -3.41 -0.66 -2.23
CA TYR A 198 -2.63 0.59 -2.28
C TYR A 198 -2.12 1.00 -0.89
N ALA A 199 -2.97 0.93 0.15
CA ALA A 199 -2.53 1.21 1.52
C ALA A 199 -1.52 0.16 2.03
N ALA A 200 -1.71 -1.10 1.64
CA ALA A 200 -0.85 -2.20 2.08
C ALA A 200 0.54 -2.12 1.46
N LYS A 201 0.71 -1.52 0.27
CA LYS A 201 2.01 -1.39 -0.43
C LYS A 201 2.72 -2.75 -0.59
N GLY A 202 1.95 -3.77 -0.94
CA GLY A 202 2.41 -5.16 -1.08
C GLY A 202 2.57 -5.94 0.22
N LYS A 203 2.11 -5.38 1.34
CA LYS A 203 2.02 -6.06 2.64
C LYS A 203 0.63 -6.69 2.86
N THR A 204 0.34 -7.17 4.06
CA THR A 204 -0.95 -7.83 4.38
C THR A 204 -2.13 -6.86 4.38
N ASP A 205 -3.36 -7.40 4.35
CA ASP A 205 -4.59 -6.60 4.45
C ASP A 205 -4.65 -5.81 5.77
N ILE A 206 -4.14 -6.43 6.84
CA ILE A 206 -4.08 -5.87 8.19
C ILE A 206 -3.20 -4.61 8.17
N GLU A 207 -1.98 -4.73 7.62
CA GLU A 207 -1.09 -3.59 7.42
C GLU A 207 -1.73 -2.53 6.50
N GLY A 208 -2.52 -2.93 5.51
CA GLY A 208 -3.32 -2.00 4.70
C GLY A 208 -4.35 -1.20 5.50
N TYR A 209 -5.12 -1.86 6.37
CA TYR A 209 -6.09 -1.18 7.25
C TYR A 209 -5.40 -0.22 8.22
N GLU A 210 -4.27 -0.64 8.80
CA GLU A 210 -3.46 0.18 9.70
C GLU A 210 -2.91 1.40 8.99
N ASN A 211 -2.22 1.22 7.85
CA ASN A 211 -1.63 2.31 7.07
C ASN A 211 -2.69 3.33 6.64
N TRP A 212 -3.87 2.87 6.23
CA TRP A 212 -4.96 3.75 5.84
C TRP A 212 -5.48 4.58 7.03
N ALA A 213 -5.70 3.94 8.20
CA ALA A 213 -6.12 4.67 9.39
C ALA A 213 -5.08 5.68 9.87
N VAL A 214 -3.80 5.30 9.88
CA VAL A 214 -2.69 6.19 10.25
C VAL A 214 -2.61 7.40 9.31
N GLN A 215 -2.71 7.17 7.99
CA GLN A 215 -2.72 8.26 7.02
C GLN A 215 -3.88 9.23 7.28
N SER A 216 -5.12 8.73 7.36
CA SER A 216 -6.29 9.57 7.61
C SER A 216 -6.23 10.29 8.96
N LEU A 217 -5.67 9.67 9.99
CA LEU A 217 -5.46 10.33 11.27
C LEU A 217 -4.44 11.46 11.16
N ASN A 218 -3.32 11.25 10.48
CA ASN A 218 -2.29 12.28 10.27
C ASN A 218 -2.81 13.48 9.47
N GLU A 219 -3.75 13.27 8.54
CA GLU A 219 -4.43 14.34 7.80
C GLU A 219 -5.39 15.17 8.67
N LEU A 220 -5.98 14.56 9.71
CA LEU A 220 -6.92 15.23 10.61
C LEU A 220 -6.25 15.95 11.80
N LEU A 221 -5.11 15.43 12.27
CA LEU A 221 -4.42 15.96 13.45
C LEU A 221 -3.62 17.22 13.12
N SER A 222 -3.69 18.21 14.01
CA SER A 222 -2.74 19.33 14.01
C SER A 222 -1.34 18.86 14.41
N GLU A 223 -0.30 19.60 14.03
CA GLU A 223 1.09 19.30 14.41
C GLU A 223 1.27 19.18 15.93
N LYS A 224 0.55 19.99 16.71
CA LYS A 224 0.53 19.88 18.18
C LYS A 224 -0.03 18.52 18.63
N ASN A 225 -1.14 18.09 18.04
CA ASN A 225 -1.81 16.85 18.42
C ASN A 225 -1.01 15.61 18.00
N LYS A 226 -0.25 15.67 16.90
CA LYS A 226 0.65 14.59 16.46
C LYS A 226 1.78 14.28 17.46
N GLN A 227 2.12 15.22 18.34
CA GLN A 227 3.13 15.04 19.38
C GLN A 227 2.57 14.35 20.63
N GLU A 228 1.24 14.26 20.78
CA GLU A 228 0.61 13.57 21.91
C GLU A 228 0.72 12.04 21.75
N LYS A 229 0.62 11.31 22.86
CA LYS A 229 0.45 9.84 22.81
C LYS A 229 -0.88 9.54 22.13
N ILE A 230 -0.88 8.69 21.11
CA ILE A 230 -2.08 8.26 20.40
C ILE A 230 -2.28 6.77 20.62
N THR A 231 -3.49 6.37 21.02
CA THR A 231 -3.94 4.99 20.97
C THR A 231 -4.91 4.85 19.80
N LEU A 232 -4.54 4.11 18.76
CA LEU A 232 -5.36 3.85 17.58
C LEU A 232 -5.90 2.42 17.64
N VAL A 233 -7.22 2.27 17.55
CA VAL A 233 -7.89 0.97 17.40
C VAL A 233 -8.39 0.84 15.96
N VAL A 234 -7.99 -0.23 15.28
CA VAL A 234 -8.35 -0.58 13.91
C VAL A 234 -9.31 -1.77 13.96
N ASP A 235 -10.57 -1.52 13.63
CA ASP A 235 -11.66 -2.51 13.70
C ASP A 235 -12.34 -2.74 12.34
N PRO A 236 -11.61 -3.21 11.30
CA PRO A 236 -12.15 -3.43 9.97
C PRO A 236 -13.26 -4.48 9.93
N TYR A 237 -13.38 -5.30 10.98
CA TYR A 237 -14.32 -6.42 11.05
C TYR A 237 -15.44 -6.23 12.06
N ASN A 238 -15.54 -5.04 12.68
CA ASN A 238 -16.57 -4.70 13.66
C ASN A 238 -16.58 -5.66 14.88
N ILE A 239 -15.41 -6.18 15.27
CA ILE A 239 -15.23 -7.11 16.39
C ILE A 239 -15.27 -6.38 17.73
N PHE A 240 -14.71 -5.18 17.79
CA PHE A 240 -14.66 -4.39 19.02
C PHE A 240 -15.90 -3.53 19.19
N TRP A 241 -16.39 -2.94 18.09
CA TRP A 241 -17.51 -2.00 18.09
C TRP A 241 -18.89 -2.67 18.19
N SER A 242 -19.02 -3.95 17.86
CA SER A 242 -20.29 -4.70 18.01
C SER A 242 -20.54 -5.25 19.42
N ASN A 243 -19.58 -5.14 20.34
CA ASN A 243 -19.70 -5.71 21.68
C ASN A 243 -20.53 -4.78 22.61
N PRO A 244 -21.65 -5.24 23.19
CA PRO A 244 -22.52 -4.43 24.05
C PRO A 244 -21.85 -3.86 25.31
N ILE A 245 -20.70 -4.39 25.75
CA ILE A 245 -19.93 -3.87 26.90
C ILE A 245 -19.21 -2.55 26.55
N ASN A 246 -19.00 -2.25 25.27
CA ASN A 246 -18.11 -1.19 24.76
C ASN A 246 -18.83 0.00 24.11
N ASN A 247 -20.12 0.19 24.39
CA ASN A 247 -20.96 1.11 23.60
C ASN A 247 -20.68 2.62 23.79
N THR A 248 -19.73 3.02 24.63
CA THR A 248 -19.28 4.41 24.71
C THR A 248 -17.78 4.53 24.49
N LEU A 249 -17.36 5.64 23.87
CA LEU A 249 -15.95 5.94 23.62
C LEU A 249 -15.12 5.96 24.91
N ASN A 250 -15.73 6.32 26.04
CA ASN A 250 -15.10 6.28 27.35
C ASN A 250 -14.91 4.84 27.84
N GLN A 251 -15.90 3.95 27.66
CA GLN A 251 -15.76 2.54 28.03
C GLN A 251 -14.72 1.82 27.17
N MET A 252 -14.68 2.08 25.86
CA MET A 252 -13.62 1.55 25.00
C MET A 252 -12.25 2.08 25.41
N ARG A 253 -12.15 3.39 25.66
CA ARG A 253 -10.91 3.98 26.15
C ARG A 253 -10.47 3.31 27.45
N SER A 254 -11.35 3.19 28.45
CA SER A 254 -11.05 2.51 29.70
C SER A 254 -10.63 1.06 29.46
N TYR A 255 -11.33 0.30 28.61
CA TYR A 255 -10.95 -1.06 28.24
C TYR A 255 -9.50 -1.13 27.70
N TYR A 256 -9.16 -0.33 26.69
CA TYR A 256 -7.81 -0.37 26.12
C TYR A 256 -6.72 0.29 26.99
N GLU A 257 -7.10 1.17 27.92
CA GLU A 257 -6.17 1.78 28.89
C GLU A 257 -5.94 0.88 30.13
N ASP A 258 -6.94 0.09 30.55
CA ASP A 258 -6.92 -0.72 31.79
C ASP A 258 -6.25 -2.10 31.63
N ILE A 259 -6.30 -2.72 30.44
CA ILE A 259 -5.75 -4.09 30.26
C ILE A 259 -4.21 -4.11 30.31
N GLY A 260 -3.53 -2.95 30.22
CA GLY A 260 -2.09 -2.86 30.46
C GLY A 260 -1.26 -3.87 29.66
N LEU A 261 -1.41 -3.92 28.33
CA LEU A 261 -0.71 -4.92 27.49
C LEU A 261 0.42 -4.34 26.64
N GLU A 262 1.42 -5.19 26.43
CA GLU A 262 2.73 -4.89 25.88
C GLU A 262 2.69 -4.31 24.45
N LYS A 263 3.67 -3.44 24.22
CA LYS A 263 3.92 -2.72 22.97
C LYS A 263 4.22 -3.72 21.84
N PHE A 264 3.44 -3.72 20.76
CA PHE A 264 3.95 -4.18 19.48
C PHE A 264 4.67 -3.03 18.78
N SER A 265 6.00 -3.05 18.86
CA SER A 265 6.87 -2.13 18.14
C SER A 265 6.79 -2.46 16.65
N GLN A 266 6.54 -1.43 15.83
CA GLN A 266 6.47 -1.55 14.38
C GLN A 266 7.74 -2.15 13.76
N PRO A 267 7.65 -2.95 12.70
CA PRO A 267 8.78 -3.15 11.81
C PRO A 267 9.03 -1.84 11.04
N GLN A 268 10.18 -1.23 11.27
CA GLN A 268 10.65 -0.14 10.40
C GLN A 268 10.94 -0.69 9.00
N SER A 269 10.26 -0.18 7.98
CA SER A 269 10.91 0.01 6.67
C SER A 269 10.26 1.14 5.87
N SER A 270 11.08 2.18 5.68
CA SER A 270 11.09 3.18 4.60
C SER A 270 9.76 3.69 4.03
N SER A 271 9.26 4.81 4.55
CA SER A 271 9.22 6.14 3.89
C SER A 271 8.22 7.02 4.65
N GLN A 272 8.77 7.86 5.53
CA GLN A 272 8.18 9.05 6.16
C GLN A 272 6.67 9.05 6.47
N SER A 273 6.35 8.82 7.75
CA SER A 273 5.60 9.78 8.57
C SER A 273 5.95 9.58 10.04
N GLN A 274 6.39 10.66 10.68
CA GLN A 274 6.78 10.73 12.08
C GLN A 274 5.56 10.48 12.99
N SER A 275 5.48 9.34 13.68
CA SER A 275 4.70 9.27 14.92
C SER A 275 5.25 8.21 15.87
N ASN A 276 6.42 8.49 16.46
CA ASN A 276 7.02 7.64 17.50
C ASN A 276 6.14 7.50 18.78
N ASN A 277 4.95 8.12 18.80
CA ASN A 277 4.04 8.19 19.95
C ASN A 277 2.69 7.49 19.71
N MET A 278 2.54 6.70 18.63
CA MET A 278 1.30 5.95 18.34
C MET A 278 1.38 4.48 18.75
N VAL A 279 0.36 3.98 19.44
CA VAL A 279 0.13 2.57 19.74
C VAL A 279 -1.08 2.10 18.94
N ILE A 280 -0.95 0.98 18.21
CA ILE A 280 -2.00 0.46 17.31
C ILE A 280 -2.51 -0.88 17.85
N TYR A 281 -3.83 -1.03 17.89
CA TYR A 281 -4.54 -2.28 18.21
C TYR A 281 -5.39 -2.67 17.01
N THR A 282 -5.23 -3.89 16.51
CA THR A 282 -5.90 -4.31 15.27
C THR A 282 -6.75 -5.56 15.50
N SER A 283 -7.97 -5.55 14.97
CA SER A 283 -8.83 -6.74 14.98
C SER A 283 -8.54 -7.60 13.75
N ASP A 284 -8.29 -8.88 13.97
CA ASP A 284 -8.17 -9.86 12.88
C ASP A 284 -9.38 -10.79 12.84
N LYS A 285 -9.75 -11.23 11.62
CA LYS A 285 -10.81 -12.23 11.42
C LYS A 285 -10.41 -13.64 11.87
N LYS A 286 -9.11 -13.91 12.08
CA LYS A 286 -8.60 -15.20 12.54
C LYS A 286 -8.56 -15.23 14.07
N ASN A 287 -9.02 -16.34 14.63
CA ASN A 287 -9.12 -16.65 16.06
C ASN A 287 -10.13 -15.82 16.87
N ILE A 288 -11.42 -16.15 16.67
CA ILE A 288 -12.42 -16.00 17.76
C ILE A 288 -12.05 -16.91 18.96
N ASP A 289 -11.26 -17.96 18.74
CA ASP A 289 -10.90 -18.96 19.75
C ASP A 289 -9.84 -18.46 20.77
N GLU A 290 -8.84 -17.65 20.37
CA GLU A 290 -7.89 -17.04 21.33
C GLU A 290 -8.53 -15.94 22.19
N LYS A 291 -9.67 -15.39 21.75
CA LYS A 291 -10.40 -14.35 22.48
C LYS A 291 -11.13 -14.91 23.71
N GLU A 292 -11.63 -16.15 23.65
CA GLU A 292 -12.19 -16.81 24.83
C GLU A 292 -11.11 -17.17 25.87
N GLU A 293 -9.87 -17.42 25.42
CA GLU A 293 -8.74 -17.69 26.30
C GLU A 293 -8.30 -16.43 27.07
N LEU A 294 -8.20 -15.27 26.39
CA LEU A 294 -7.88 -13.98 27.04
C LEU A 294 -8.98 -13.46 27.98
N LEU A 295 -10.24 -13.79 27.72
CA LEU A 295 -11.36 -13.41 28.59
C LEU A 295 -11.46 -14.30 29.84
N ASN A 296 -11.09 -15.58 29.73
CA ASN A 296 -11.01 -16.50 30.87
C ASN A 296 -9.83 -16.18 31.81
N GLU A 297 -8.73 -15.61 31.31
CA GLU A 297 -7.59 -15.17 32.14
C GLU A 297 -7.87 -13.90 32.97
N LEU A 298 -8.92 -13.15 32.65
CA LEU A 298 -9.28 -11.91 33.36
C LEU A 298 -10.37 -12.08 34.42
N GLY A 299 -10.82 -13.32 34.68
CA GLY A 299 -11.52 -13.68 35.91
C GLY A 299 -12.83 -12.94 36.16
N PHE A 300 -13.77 -12.96 35.20
CA PHE A 300 -15.16 -12.58 35.45
C PHE A 300 -16.10 -13.71 35.02
N ASP A 301 -16.78 -14.30 36.01
CA ASP A 301 -18.03 -15.08 35.84
C ASP A 301 -19.20 -14.16 35.43
#